data_AF-A0A8H7H6S3-F1
#
_entry.id   AF-A0A8H7H6S3-F1
#
_cell.length_a   1.000
_cell.length_b   1.000
_cell.length_c   1.000
_cell.angle_alpha   90.00
_cell.angle_beta   90.00
_cell.angle_gamma   90.00
#
_symmetry.space_group_name_H-M   'P 1'
#
loop_
_entity.id
_entity.type
_entity.pdbx_description
1 polymer ?
#
loop_
_entity_poly.entity_id
_entity_poly.type
_entity_poly.pdbx_seq_one_letter_code
_entity_poly.pdbx_strand_id
1 'polypeptide(L)'
;MPKALPPSDVQNVVDKLKKGFCFSEIHSQTGVSTGMISRIRAMHCPELPKHSGGCPSKLLPTNICHATHLLTGPAPTTPCLIAQELSSTNGVPVSSLTVHWAVQKAGVVSFVKPKKPAITKEHIKAHYKFAMAHQHWTIDNWKRVQWSDETKINRFGSDGHCYAYKRVGLMCKIDGSLTKELYVEILEDEFK
;
A
#
# COMPACT_ATOMS: atom_id res chain seq x y z
N MET A 1 13.24 -42.89 -33.81
CA MET A 1 13.40 -41.43 -34.01
C MET A 1 12.01 -40.83 -34.21
N PRO A 2 11.55 -39.84 -33.42
CA PRO A 2 10.29 -39.16 -33.73
C PRO A 2 10.39 -38.51 -35.11
N LYS A 3 9.36 -38.67 -35.94
CA LYS A 3 9.33 -38.11 -37.30
C LYS A 3 9.35 -36.59 -37.23
N ALA A 4 10.18 -35.96 -38.06
CA ALA A 4 10.15 -34.51 -38.26
C ALA A 4 8.79 -34.11 -38.85
N LEU A 5 8.22 -33.02 -38.34
CA LEU A 5 6.99 -32.45 -38.90
C LEU A 5 7.26 -31.95 -40.32
N PRO A 6 6.30 -32.11 -41.25
CA PRO A 6 6.45 -31.58 -42.59
C PRO A 6 6.53 -30.04 -42.55
N PRO A 7 7.27 -29.40 -43.48
CA PRO A 7 7.48 -27.96 -43.48
C PRO A 7 6.18 -27.13 -43.55
N SER A 8 5.14 -27.67 -44.18
CA SER A 8 3.80 -27.06 -44.25
C SER A 8 3.17 -26.87 -42.87
N ASP A 9 3.33 -27.85 -41.98
CA ASP A 9 2.72 -27.83 -40.65
C ASP A 9 3.49 -26.88 -39.74
N VAL A 10 4.82 -26.80 -39.90
CA VAL A 10 5.66 -25.81 -39.22
C VAL A 10 5.22 -24.39 -39.60
N GLN A 11 5.01 -24.12 -40.90
CA GLN A 11 4.56 -22.81 -41.37
C GLN A 11 3.17 -22.47 -40.83
N ASN A 12 2.24 -23.43 -40.82
CA ASN A 12 0.90 -23.25 -40.26
C ASN A 12 0.94 -22.92 -38.76
N VAL A 13 1.81 -23.57 -37.99
CA VAL A 13 2.03 -23.26 -36.56
C VAL A 13 2.63 -21.85 -36.39
N VAL A 14 3.62 -21.48 -37.20
CA VAL A 14 4.24 -20.14 -37.18
C VAL A 14 3.21 -19.05 -37.48
N ASP A 15 2.34 -19.25 -38.47
CA ASP A 15 1.31 -18.28 -38.83
C ASP A 15 0.28 -18.11 -37.70
N LYS A 16 -0.08 -19.19 -37.01
CA LYS A 16 -0.95 -19.13 -35.82
C LYS A 16 -0.28 -18.45 -34.62
N LEU A 17 1.02 -18.69 -34.41
CA LEU A 17 1.79 -18.00 -33.38
C LEU A 17 1.85 -16.48 -33.64
N LYS A 18 2.04 -16.06 -34.89
CA LYS A 18 2.01 -14.64 -35.27
C LYS A 18 0.62 -14.00 -35.10
N LYS A 19 -0.45 -14.78 -35.24
CA LYS A 19 -1.84 -14.36 -34.96
C LYS A 19 -2.18 -14.28 -33.46
N GLY A 20 -1.32 -14.76 -32.56
CA GLY A 20 -1.51 -14.67 -31.11
C GLY A 20 -2.39 -15.77 -30.50
N PHE A 21 -2.54 -16.93 -31.16
CA PHE A 21 -3.23 -18.08 -30.56
C PHE A 21 -2.41 -18.72 -29.44
N CYS A 22 -3.07 -19.20 -28.39
CA CYS A 22 -2.38 -19.89 -27.31
C CYS A 22 -1.96 -21.31 -27.74
N PHE A 23 -0.96 -21.90 -27.07
CA PHE A 23 -0.44 -23.23 -27.46
C PHE A 23 -1.51 -24.33 -27.36
N SER A 24 -2.48 -24.19 -26.46
CA SER A 24 -3.62 -25.10 -26.33
C SER A 24 -4.54 -25.04 -27.56
N GLU A 25 -4.85 -23.85 -28.08
CA GLU A 25 -5.66 -23.69 -29.30
C GLU A 25 -4.90 -24.15 -30.54
N ILE A 26 -3.59 -23.91 -30.60
CA ILE A 26 -2.78 -24.41 -31.71
C ILE A 26 -2.76 -25.94 -31.69
N HIS A 27 -2.61 -26.55 -30.51
CA HIS A 27 -2.66 -28.01 -30.36
C HIS A 27 -4.00 -28.59 -30.81
N SER A 28 -5.13 -28.01 -30.38
CA SER A 28 -6.46 -28.52 -30.75
C SER A 28 -6.72 -28.41 -32.26
N GLN A 29 -6.19 -27.37 -32.92
CA GLN A 29 -6.41 -27.17 -34.36
C GLN A 29 -5.40 -27.89 -35.26
N THR A 30 -4.17 -28.13 -34.80
CA THR A 30 -3.08 -28.72 -35.63
C THR A 30 -2.71 -30.14 -35.21
N GLY A 31 -3.10 -30.60 -34.03
CA GLY A 31 -2.69 -31.89 -33.46
C GLY A 31 -1.22 -31.93 -33.00
N VAL A 32 -0.44 -30.88 -33.25
CA VAL A 32 0.98 -30.80 -32.86
C VAL A 32 1.11 -30.64 -31.35
N SER A 33 2.00 -31.40 -30.72
CA SER A 33 2.18 -31.35 -29.25
C SER A 33 2.65 -29.98 -28.78
N THR A 34 2.23 -29.57 -27.57
CA THR A 34 2.60 -28.28 -26.96
C THR A 34 4.12 -28.10 -26.82
N GLY A 35 4.85 -29.17 -26.52
CA GLY A 35 6.32 -29.15 -26.48
C GLY A 35 6.96 -28.90 -27.85
N MET A 36 6.35 -29.40 -28.93
CA MET A 36 6.82 -29.15 -30.29
C MET A 36 6.49 -27.72 -30.74
N ILE A 37 5.29 -27.21 -30.42
CA ILE A 37 4.92 -25.80 -30.64
C ILE A 37 5.90 -24.86 -29.93
N SER A 38 6.29 -25.18 -28.69
CA SER A 38 7.30 -24.41 -27.94
C SER A 38 8.66 -24.39 -28.64
N ARG A 39 9.14 -25.53 -29.16
CA ARG A 39 10.39 -25.60 -29.95
C ARG A 39 10.29 -24.82 -31.25
N ILE A 40 9.19 -24.94 -31.99
CA ILE A 40 8.95 -24.20 -33.23
C ILE A 40 8.96 -22.69 -32.95
N ARG A 41 8.30 -22.24 -31.87
CA ARG A 41 8.34 -20.84 -31.45
C ARG A 41 9.76 -20.39 -31.14
N ALA A 42 10.54 -21.19 -30.41
CA ALA A 42 11.93 -20.86 -30.08
C ALA A 42 12.82 -20.76 -31.33
N MET A 43 12.62 -21.60 -32.33
CA MET A 43 13.42 -21.61 -33.56
C MET A 43 13.01 -20.53 -34.57
N HIS A 44 11.72 -20.26 -34.73
CA HIS A 44 11.23 -19.41 -35.82
C HIS A 44 10.67 -18.06 -35.37
N CYS A 45 10.29 -17.89 -34.10
CA CYS A 45 9.68 -16.66 -33.58
C CYS A 45 10.12 -16.35 -32.12
N PRO A 46 11.42 -16.19 -31.83
CA PRO A 46 11.90 -15.88 -30.48
C PRO A 46 11.44 -14.51 -29.97
N GLU A 47 11.25 -13.54 -30.87
CA GLU A 47 10.89 -12.15 -30.56
C GLU A 47 9.44 -11.96 -30.10
N LEU A 48 8.56 -12.95 -30.31
CA LEU A 48 7.15 -12.80 -29.94
C LEU A 48 7.00 -12.76 -28.41
N PRO A 49 6.18 -11.85 -27.85
CA PRO A 49 5.93 -11.83 -26.41
C PRO A 49 5.36 -13.18 -25.97
N LYS A 50 5.85 -13.68 -24.82
CA LYS A 50 5.22 -14.85 -24.20
C LYS A 50 3.82 -14.44 -23.75
N HIS A 51 2.82 -15.29 -24.01
CA HIS A 51 1.53 -15.14 -23.35
C HIS A 51 1.75 -15.13 -21.84
N SER A 52 1.26 -14.09 -21.17
CA SER A 52 1.27 -14.01 -19.72
C SER A 52 0.29 -15.04 -19.17
N GLY A 53 0.80 -16.23 -18.86
CA GLY A 53 0.06 -17.18 -18.05
C GLY A 53 -0.10 -16.65 -16.62
N GLY A 54 -1.23 -16.94 -16.00
CA GLY A 54 -1.48 -16.56 -14.61
C GLY A 54 -2.93 -16.80 -14.19
N CYS A 55 -3.15 -16.82 -12.88
CA CYS A 55 -4.49 -16.78 -12.32
C CYS A 55 -4.95 -15.31 -12.29
N PRO A 56 -6.14 -14.98 -12.81
CA PRO A 56 -6.67 -13.63 -12.70
C PRO A 56 -6.79 -13.22 -11.23
N SER A 57 -6.48 -11.96 -10.94
CA SER A 57 -6.63 -11.41 -9.59
C SER A 57 -8.08 -11.50 -9.14
N LYS A 58 -8.30 -11.91 -7.88
CA LYS A 58 -9.62 -11.84 -7.24
C LYS A 58 -10.12 -10.41 -7.06
N LEU A 59 -9.21 -9.44 -7.03
CA LEU A 59 -9.52 -8.02 -6.86
C LEU A 59 -9.40 -7.28 -8.19
N LEU A 60 -10.48 -6.60 -8.56
CA LEU A 60 -10.51 -5.64 -9.66
C LEU A 60 -9.84 -4.32 -9.24
N PRO A 61 -9.34 -3.51 -10.20
CA PRO A 61 -8.77 -2.20 -9.90
C PRO A 61 -9.69 -1.31 -9.06
N THR A 62 -11.01 -1.34 -9.33
CA THR A 62 -12.03 -0.61 -8.57
C THR A 62 -12.06 -1.01 -7.09
N ASN A 63 -11.96 -2.30 -6.80
CA ASN A 63 -11.94 -2.81 -5.42
C ASN A 63 -10.69 -2.33 -4.67
N ILE A 64 -9.54 -2.27 -5.36
CA ILE A 64 -8.28 -1.79 -4.79
C ILE A 64 -8.39 -0.30 -4.46
N CYS A 65 -8.96 0.50 -5.36
CA CYS A 65 -9.23 1.92 -5.13
C CYS A 65 -10.16 2.13 -3.93
N HIS A 66 -11.25 1.36 -3.87
CA HIS A 66 -12.22 1.43 -2.77
C HIS A 66 -11.58 1.03 -1.43
N ALA A 67 -10.87 -0.09 -1.37
CA ALA A 67 -10.13 -0.51 -0.18
C ALA A 67 -9.08 0.52 0.27
N THR A 68 -8.38 1.13 -0.68
CA THR A 68 -7.40 2.19 -0.41
C THR A 68 -8.08 3.42 0.20
N HIS A 69 -9.23 3.82 -0.33
CA HIS A 69 -10.02 4.94 0.21
C HIS A 69 -10.48 4.66 1.64
N LEU A 70 -11.02 3.46 1.89
CA LEU A 70 -11.49 3.06 3.23
C LEU A 70 -10.36 2.99 4.27
N LEU A 71 -9.16 2.54 3.88
CA LEU A 71 -8.01 2.45 4.80
C LEU A 71 -7.37 3.81 5.10
N THR A 72 -7.39 4.73 4.14
CA THR A 72 -6.77 6.05 4.29
C THR A 72 -7.75 7.13 4.79
N GLY A 73 -9.03 6.77 4.91
CA GLY A 73 -10.08 7.63 5.42
C GLY A 73 -10.03 7.87 6.93
N PRO A 74 -10.93 8.71 7.45
CA PRO A 74 -10.99 9.05 8.88
C PRO A 74 -11.55 7.92 9.75
N ALA A 75 -12.23 6.93 9.15
CA ALA A 75 -12.82 5.81 9.88
C ALA A 75 -11.74 4.76 10.24
N PRO A 76 -11.79 4.18 11.46
CA PRO A 76 -10.86 3.13 11.87
C PRO A 76 -11.19 1.81 11.15
N THR A 77 -10.62 1.64 9.95
CA THR A 77 -10.87 0.46 9.12
C THR A 77 -9.66 -0.47 9.12
N THR A 78 -9.91 -1.78 9.22
CA THR A 78 -8.86 -2.81 9.14
C THR A 78 -8.98 -3.62 7.84
N PRO A 79 -7.88 -4.19 7.31
CA PRO A 79 -7.94 -5.06 6.13
C PRO A 79 -8.90 -6.25 6.27
N CYS A 80 -9.14 -6.71 7.52
CA CYS A 80 -10.10 -7.77 7.81
C CYS A 80 -11.54 -7.35 7.50
N LEU A 81 -11.96 -6.19 8.00
CA LEU A 81 -13.30 -5.65 7.76
C LEU A 81 -13.54 -5.41 6.26
N ILE A 82 -12.53 -4.86 5.57
CA ILE A 82 -12.62 -4.62 4.13
C ILE A 82 -12.70 -5.92 3.34
N ALA A 83 -11.96 -6.95 3.75
CA ALA A 83 -12.04 -8.25 3.10
C ALA A 83 -13.43 -8.87 3.24
N GLN A 84 -14.08 -8.71 4.40
CA GLN A 84 -15.45 -9.17 4.64
C GLN A 84 -16.46 -8.39 3.78
N GLU A 85 -16.32 -7.06 3.70
CA GLU A 85 -17.15 -6.20 2.87
C GLU A 85 -17.01 -6.57 1.38
N LEU A 86 -15.77 -6.62 0.87
CA LEU A 86 -15.49 -6.98 -0.53
C LEU A 86 -15.97 -8.40 -0.86
N SER A 87 -15.85 -9.34 0.07
CA SER A 87 -16.37 -10.70 -0.13
C SER A 87 -17.89 -10.70 -0.30
N SER A 88 -18.59 -9.83 0.42
CA SER A 88 -20.05 -9.69 0.37
C SER A 88 -20.51 -9.02 -0.93
N THR A 89 -19.81 -7.97 -1.37
CA THR A 89 -20.16 -7.22 -2.59
C THR A 89 -19.81 -7.96 -3.87
N ASN A 90 -18.63 -8.60 -3.92
CA ASN A 90 -18.13 -9.25 -5.14
C ASN A 90 -18.58 -10.72 -5.28
N GLY A 91 -19.15 -11.31 -4.22
CA GLY A 91 -19.56 -12.72 -4.22
C GLY A 91 -18.40 -13.72 -4.28
N VAL A 92 -17.15 -13.26 -4.11
CA VAL A 92 -15.94 -14.08 -4.13
C VAL A 92 -15.23 -13.93 -2.78
N PRO A 93 -14.86 -15.03 -2.10
CA PRO A 93 -14.15 -14.92 -0.82
C PRO A 93 -12.75 -14.34 -1.02
N VAL A 94 -12.53 -13.19 -0.39
CA VAL A 94 -11.26 -12.45 -0.35
C VAL A 94 -10.64 -12.58 1.04
N SER A 95 -9.33 -12.86 1.09
CA SER A 95 -8.58 -12.87 2.35
C SER A 95 -8.12 -11.46 2.72
N SER A 96 -8.05 -11.17 4.03
CA SER A 96 -7.46 -9.94 4.57
C SER A 96 -6.03 -9.70 4.06
N LEU A 97 -5.25 -10.76 3.85
CA LEU A 97 -3.89 -10.66 3.32
C LEU A 97 -3.87 -10.25 1.84
N THR A 98 -4.85 -10.70 1.05
CA THR A 98 -5.01 -10.29 -0.35
C THR A 98 -5.30 -8.79 -0.45
N VAL A 99 -6.17 -8.27 0.42
CA VAL A 99 -6.43 -6.83 0.51
C VAL A 99 -5.17 -6.08 0.94
N HIS A 100 -4.46 -6.58 1.95
CA HIS A 100 -3.24 -5.96 2.45
C HIS A 100 -2.18 -5.81 1.34
N TRP A 101 -1.87 -6.88 0.61
CA TRP A 101 -0.88 -6.82 -0.47
C TRP A 101 -1.33 -5.95 -1.64
N ALA A 102 -2.61 -6.00 -2.01
CA ALA A 102 -3.13 -5.16 -3.08
C ALA A 102 -3.01 -3.67 -2.76
N VAL A 103 -3.33 -3.29 -1.52
CA VAL A 103 -3.25 -1.91 -1.06
C VAL A 103 -1.80 -1.46 -0.83
N GLN A 104 -0.92 -2.36 -0.36
CA GLN A 104 0.51 -2.09 -0.29
C GLN A 104 1.12 -1.85 -1.68
N LYS A 105 0.74 -2.66 -2.68
CA LYS A 105 1.14 -2.46 -4.08
C LYS A 105 0.60 -1.15 -4.66
N ALA A 106 -0.54 -0.67 -4.17
CA ALA A 106 -1.11 0.65 -4.50
C ALA A 106 -0.42 1.82 -3.78
N GLY A 107 0.65 1.58 -3.01
CA GLY A 107 1.45 2.63 -2.36
C GLY A 107 0.91 3.08 -1.01
N VAL A 108 0.14 2.24 -0.32
CA VAL A 108 -0.28 2.51 1.06
C VAL A 108 0.63 1.75 2.03
N VAL A 109 1.09 2.46 3.06
CA VAL A 109 1.93 1.91 4.12
C VAL A 109 1.21 1.97 5.46
N SER A 110 1.33 0.90 6.24
CA SER A 110 0.96 0.92 7.65
C SER A 110 2.02 1.63 8.46
N PHE A 111 1.59 2.32 9.52
CA PHE A 111 2.48 2.91 10.51
C PHE A 111 1.85 2.85 11.89
N VAL A 112 2.70 2.86 12.91
CA VAL A 112 2.24 2.94 14.30
C VAL A 112 1.77 4.36 14.57
N LYS A 113 0.49 4.51 14.96
CA LYS A 113 -0.07 5.80 15.36
C LYS A 113 0.60 6.23 16.67
N PRO A 114 1.19 7.44 16.74
CA PRO A 114 1.69 7.98 17.99
C PRO A 114 0.55 8.08 19.01
N LYS A 115 0.78 7.59 20.23
CA LYS A 115 -0.16 7.75 21.34
C LYS A 115 -0.05 9.18 21.84
N LYS A 116 -0.92 10.05 21.36
CA LYS A 116 -1.02 11.43 21.83
C LYS A 116 -2.38 11.61 22.50
N PRO A 117 -2.45 12.30 23.65
CA PRO A 117 -3.73 12.73 24.19
C PRO A 117 -4.41 13.64 23.16
N ALA A 118 -5.74 13.62 23.13
CA ALA A 118 -6.49 14.53 22.29
C ALA A 118 -6.26 15.96 22.78
N ILE A 119 -5.65 16.79 21.94
CA ILE A 119 -5.46 18.21 22.23
C ILE A 119 -6.73 18.93 21.78
N THR A 120 -7.42 19.58 22.71
CA THR A 120 -8.61 20.39 22.41
C THR A 120 -8.17 21.76 21.92
N LYS A 121 -9.07 22.50 21.25
CA LYS A 121 -8.79 23.89 20.82
C LYS A 121 -8.42 24.81 22.00
N GLU A 122 -8.95 24.52 23.18
CA GLU A 122 -8.63 25.24 24.41
C GLU A 122 -7.20 24.96 24.90
N HIS A 123 -6.76 23.69 24.82
CA HIS A 123 -5.37 23.33 25.13
C HIS A 123 -4.40 24.02 24.15
N ILE A 124 -4.68 24.03 22.84
CA ILE A 124 -3.85 24.72 21.84
C ILE A 124 -3.76 26.22 22.18
N LYS A 125 -4.90 26.86 22.49
CA LYS A 125 -4.96 28.26 22.96
C LYS A 125 -4.08 28.53 24.18
N ALA A 126 -4.16 27.67 25.18
CA ALA A 126 -3.36 27.80 26.39
C ALA A 126 -1.86 27.63 26.10
N HIS A 127 -1.49 26.63 25.31
CA HIS A 127 -0.11 26.37 24.91
C HIS A 127 0.46 27.52 24.08
N TYR A 128 -0.30 28.07 23.13
CA TYR A 128 0.12 29.22 22.34
C TYR A 128 0.38 30.45 23.20
N LYS A 129 -0.55 30.80 24.10
CA LYS A 129 -0.37 31.92 25.04
C LYS A 129 0.86 31.73 25.92
N PHE A 130 1.09 30.51 26.41
CA PHE A 130 2.26 30.18 27.19
C PHE A 130 3.55 30.35 26.38
N ALA A 131 3.60 29.80 25.16
CA ALA A 131 4.76 29.89 24.27
C ALA A 131 5.10 31.36 23.95
N MET A 132 4.09 32.17 23.59
CA MET A 132 4.27 33.60 23.32
C MET A 132 4.78 34.37 24.54
N ALA A 133 4.20 34.14 25.72
CA ALA A 133 4.63 34.83 26.95
C ALA A 133 6.09 34.51 27.34
N HIS A 134 6.61 33.35 26.92
CA HIS A 134 7.93 32.84 27.31
C HIS A 134 8.92 32.76 26.12
N GLN A 135 8.56 33.27 24.94
CA GLN A 135 9.36 33.15 23.70
C GLN A 135 10.79 33.73 23.83
N HIS A 136 10.94 34.77 24.64
CA HIS A 136 12.21 35.48 24.86
C HIS A 136 12.91 35.06 26.16
N TRP A 137 12.47 34.01 26.83
CA TRP A 137 13.11 33.55 28.05
C TRP A 137 14.51 32.98 27.80
N THR A 138 15.44 33.37 28.66
CA THR A 138 16.80 32.85 28.67
C THR A 138 16.88 31.55 29.46
N ILE A 139 17.99 30.82 29.32
CA ILE A 139 18.24 29.57 30.05
C ILE A 139 18.11 29.77 31.58
N ASP A 140 18.55 30.92 32.10
CA ASP A 140 18.48 31.21 33.54
C ASP A 140 17.05 31.45 34.04
N ASN A 141 16.15 31.93 33.18
CA ASN A 141 14.72 32.00 33.51
C ASN A 141 14.12 30.59 33.58
N TRP A 142 14.47 29.70 32.65
CA TRP A 142 13.99 28.32 32.64
C TRP A 142 14.48 27.50 33.84
N LYS A 143 15.69 27.76 34.34
CA LYS A 143 16.21 27.12 35.57
C LYS A 143 15.37 27.40 36.82
N ARG A 144 14.57 28.48 36.81
CA ARG A 144 13.69 28.84 37.92
C ARG A 144 12.35 28.11 37.88
N VAL A 145 12.02 27.46 36.76
CA VAL A 145 10.76 26.73 36.59
C VAL A 145 10.93 25.32 37.16
N GLN A 146 10.06 24.96 38.10
CA GLN A 146 9.91 23.60 38.55
C GLN A 146 8.82 22.91 37.73
N TRP A 147 9.18 21.80 37.10
CA TRP A 147 8.25 20.99 36.31
C TRP A 147 7.78 19.81 37.15
N SER A 148 6.47 19.56 37.15
CA SER A 148 5.87 18.32 37.64
C SER A 148 5.08 17.70 36.51
N ASP A 149 5.38 16.45 36.17
CA ASP A 149 4.64 15.69 35.16
C ASP A 149 4.27 14.32 35.73
N GLU A 150 3.19 13.74 35.21
CA GLU A 150 2.69 12.43 35.60
C GLU A 150 2.99 11.42 34.48
N THR A 151 3.77 10.38 34.80
CA THR A 151 4.02 9.28 33.87
C THR A 151 3.23 8.04 34.29
N LYS A 152 2.40 7.52 33.38
CA LYS A 152 1.70 6.24 33.57
C LYS A 152 2.70 5.08 33.53
N ILE A 153 2.85 4.35 34.64
CA ILE A 153 3.66 3.12 34.72
C ILE A 153 2.72 1.92 34.75
N ASN A 154 2.74 1.10 33.69
CA ASN A 154 1.94 -0.13 33.62
C ASN A 154 2.64 -1.26 34.40
N ARG A 155 1.95 -1.83 35.40
CA ARG A 155 2.47 -2.99 36.16
C ARG A 155 2.43 -4.30 35.37
N PHE A 156 1.47 -4.45 34.46
CA PHE A 156 1.32 -5.63 33.60
C PHE A 156 0.96 -5.23 32.18
N GLY A 157 1.67 -5.81 31.21
CA GLY A 157 1.41 -5.58 29.80
C GLY A 157 1.72 -4.16 29.32
N SER A 158 1.64 -3.97 28.01
CA SER A 158 1.67 -2.64 27.39
C SER A 158 0.28 -2.28 26.91
N ASP A 159 0.01 -0.98 26.76
CA ASP A 159 -1.24 -0.47 26.19
C ASP A 159 -1.41 -0.79 24.67
N GLY A 160 -0.60 -1.69 24.11
CA GLY A 160 -0.67 -2.13 22.71
C GLY A 160 -0.22 -1.10 21.67
N HIS A 161 -0.13 -1.49 20.40
CA HIS A 161 0.12 -0.57 19.29
C HIS A 161 -1.16 -0.39 18.48
N CYS A 162 -1.50 0.85 18.16
CA CYS A 162 -2.55 1.15 17.19
C CYS A 162 -1.89 1.43 15.84
N TYR A 163 -2.35 0.77 14.78
CA TYR A 163 -1.85 0.98 13.43
C TYR A 163 -2.82 1.87 12.64
N ALA A 164 -2.26 2.72 11.78
CA ALA A 164 -3.00 3.50 10.79
C ALA A 164 -2.35 3.33 9.42
N TYR A 165 -3.06 3.70 8.37
CA TYR A 165 -2.60 3.55 6.98
C TYR A 165 -2.55 4.93 6.31
N LYS A 166 -1.53 5.15 5.47
CA LYS A 166 -1.40 6.37 4.67
C LYS A 166 -0.74 6.05 3.33
N ARG A 167 -0.92 6.93 2.34
CA ARG A 167 -0.16 6.86 1.09
C ARG A 167 1.30 7.27 1.33
N VAL A 168 2.22 6.62 0.63
CA VAL A 168 3.64 6.99 0.59
C VAL A 168 3.74 8.48 0.21
N GLY A 169 4.49 9.26 0.98
CA GLY A 169 4.69 10.71 0.76
C GLY A 169 3.87 11.63 1.67
N LEU A 170 2.83 11.15 2.35
CA LEU A 170 2.05 11.95 3.32
C LEU A 170 2.70 12.04 4.72
N MET A 171 4.02 11.88 4.80
CA MET A 171 4.77 12.13 6.04
C MET A 171 5.39 13.51 5.96
N CYS A 172 4.83 14.47 6.69
CA CYS A 172 5.55 15.68 7.04
C CYS A 172 6.68 15.27 7.97
N LYS A 173 7.86 14.98 7.40
CA LYS A 173 9.10 14.98 8.17
C LYS A 173 9.43 16.43 8.38
N ILE A 174 9.59 16.84 9.64
CA ILE A 174 10.21 18.13 9.94
C ILE A 174 11.69 17.93 9.60
N ASP A 175 12.12 18.48 8.47
CA ASP A 175 13.50 18.43 8.04
C ASP A 175 14.29 19.47 8.86
N GLY A 176 14.84 19.03 10.01
CA GLY A 176 15.65 19.87 10.88
C GLY A 176 15.32 19.73 12.37
N SER A 177 15.92 20.60 13.17
CA SER A 177 15.62 20.72 14.61
C SER A 177 14.39 21.62 14.82
N LEU A 178 13.51 21.23 15.73
CA LEU A 178 12.36 22.04 16.13
C LEU A 178 12.85 23.33 16.83
N THR A 179 12.92 24.44 16.09
CA THR A 179 13.27 25.74 16.66
C THR A 179 12.06 26.34 17.37
N LYS A 180 12.29 27.30 18.28
CA LYS A 180 11.21 27.99 18.99
C LYS A 180 10.30 28.77 18.02
N GLU A 181 10.86 29.31 16.94
CA GLU A 181 10.14 30.01 15.88
C GLU A 181 9.25 29.04 15.10
N LEU A 182 9.79 27.89 14.68
CA LEU A 182 9.04 26.86 13.98
C LEU A 182 7.91 26.27 14.84
N TYR A 183 8.15 26.13 16.15
CA TYR A 183 7.11 25.66 17.07
C TYR A 183 5.94 26.64 17.20
N VAL A 184 6.22 27.95 17.26
CA VAL A 184 5.17 28.99 17.27
C VAL A 184 4.41 28.99 15.95
N GLU A 185 5.10 28.90 14.81
CA GLU A 185 4.50 28.86 13.47
C GLU A 185 3.54 27.65 13.29
N ILE A 186 3.95 26.46 13.74
CA ILE A 186 3.08 25.26 13.71
C ILE A 186 1.82 25.48 14.54
N LEU A 187 1.95 26.08 15.74
CA LEU A 187 0.80 26.36 16.60
C LEU A 187 -0.15 27.42 16.00
N GLU A 188 0.37 28.38 15.23
CA GLU A 188 -0.44 29.38 14.52
C GLU A 188 -1.18 28.77 13.32
N ASP A 189 -0.54 27.88 12.57
CA ASP A 189 -1.18 27.19 11.44
C ASP A 189 -2.28 26.22 11.91
N GLU A 190 -2.09 25.52 13.03
CA GLU A 190 -3.13 24.70 13.67
C GLU A 190 -4.32 25.52 14.23
N PHE A 191 -4.18 26.85 14.31
CA PHE A 191 -5.20 27.75 14.85
C PHE A 191 -6.15 28.33 13.78
N LYS A 192 -5.72 28.35 12.52
CA LYS A 192 -6.51 28.80 11.36
C LYS A 192 -7.57 27.77 10.98
#